data_AF-A0A1H9S828-F1
#
_entry.id   AF-A0A1H9S828-F1
#
_cell.length_a   1.000
_cell.length_b   1.000
_cell.length_c   1.000
_cell.angle_alpha   90.00
_cell.angle_beta   90.00
_cell.angle_gamma   90.00
#
_symmetry.space_group_name_H-M   'P 1'
#
loop_
_entity.id
_entity.type
_entity.pdbx_description
1 polymer ?
#
loop_
_entity_poly.entity_id
_entity_poly.type
_entity_poly.pdbx_seq_one_letter_code
_entity_poly.pdbx_strand_id
1 'polypeptide(L)' 'MALSDFPIWRRPRHHMDVEAPGHHVHWVELFFDLVHAVTIFQLGNFLSDHLDPGGLLVFTGLFLAVFFAWADSSV' A
#
# COMPACT_ATOMS: atom_id res chain seq x y z
N MET A 1 -12.95 43.14 1.26
CA MET A 1 -13.31 41.79 0.78
C MET A 1 -12.34 41.44 -0.34
N ALA A 2 -11.26 40.72 -0.01
CA ALA A 2 -10.14 40.49 -0.94
C ALA A 2 -10.36 39.15 -1.67
N LEU A 3 -10.42 39.21 -3.00
CA LEU A 3 -10.65 38.08 -3.92
C LEU A 3 -9.40 37.17 -4.09
N SER A 4 -8.58 37.01 -3.05
CA SER A 4 -7.29 36.31 -3.14
C SER A 4 -7.32 34.83 -2.70
N ASP A 5 -8.45 34.33 -2.19
CA ASP A 5 -8.59 32.97 -1.68
C ASP A 5 -9.24 31.99 -2.67
N PHE A 6 -8.76 31.97 -3.92
CA PHE A 6 -9.15 30.90 -4.86
C PHE A 6 -8.17 29.73 -4.77
N PRO A 7 -8.61 28.51 -4.35
CA PRO A 7 -7.74 27.36 -4.10
C PRO A 7 -7.09 26.76 -5.36
N ILE A 8 -7.48 27.23 -6.55
CA ILE A 8 -7.01 26.71 -7.84
C ILE A 8 -5.64 27.29 -8.25
N TRP A 9 -5.23 28.43 -7.69
CA TRP A 9 -3.98 29.11 -8.08
C TRP A 9 -2.91 29.10 -6.98
N ARG A 10 -2.78 27.99 -6.26
CA ARG A 10 -1.60 27.78 -5.40
C ARG A 10 -0.39 27.48 -6.26
N ARG A 11 0.63 28.34 -6.16
CA ARG A 11 1.94 28.13 -6.79
C ARG A 11 2.47 26.75 -6.35
N PRO A 12 2.94 25.88 -7.26
CA PRO A 12 3.49 24.58 -6.89
C PRO A 12 4.61 24.79 -5.87
N ARG A 13 4.39 24.34 -4.63
CA ARG A 13 5.39 24.42 -3.57
C ARG A 13 6.38 23.29 -3.77
N HIS A 14 7.65 23.64 -3.87
CA HIS A 14 8.71 22.66 -4.00
C HIS A 14 8.78 21.83 -2.71
N HIS A 15 8.91 20.51 -2.83
CA HIS A 15 8.92 19.59 -1.68
C HIS A 15 10.04 19.88 -0.66
N MET A 16 11.04 20.69 -1.04
CA MET A 16 12.13 21.12 -0.14
C MET A 16 11.78 22.33 0.75
N ASP A 17 10.64 23.00 0.55
CA ASP A 17 10.23 24.19 1.32
C ASP A 17 9.27 23.83 2.48
N VAL A 18 9.33 22.59 2.97
CA VAL A 18 8.53 22.08 4.08
C VAL A 18 9.43 22.01 5.32
N GLU A 19 9.10 22.80 6.36
CA GLU A 19 9.88 22.95 7.61
C GLU A 19 10.03 21.64 8.43
N ALA A 20 9.40 20.55 8.01
CA ALA A 20 9.55 19.21 8.57
C ALA A 20 10.11 18.24 7.51
N PRO A 21 11.43 18.17 7.29
CA PRO A 21 12.05 17.24 6.35
C PRO A 21 12.08 15.78 6.88
N GLY A 22 11.20 15.44 7.81
CA GLY A 22 11.29 14.25 8.66
C GLY A 22 10.38 13.08 8.29
N HIS A 23 9.78 13.05 7.11
CA HIS A 23 9.10 11.83 6.63
C HIS A 23 10.05 11.06 5.70
N HIS A 24 11.20 10.65 6.25
CA HIS A 24 11.98 9.61 5.62
C HIS A 24 11.13 8.34 5.68
N VAL A 25 10.48 8.02 4.57
CA VAL A 25 9.87 6.70 4.34
C VAL A 25 10.90 5.67 4.74
N HIS A 26 10.61 4.88 5.75
CA HIS A 26 11.57 3.93 6.28
C HIS A 26 11.82 2.88 5.19
N TRP A 27 13.09 2.50 4.96
CA TRP A 27 13.43 1.40 4.05
C TRP A 27 12.65 0.11 4.34
N VAL A 28 12.23 -0.05 5.60
CA VAL A 28 11.39 -1.17 6.05
C VAL A 28 9.96 -1.08 5.51
N GLU A 29 9.37 0.11 5.38
CA GLU A 29 8.01 0.29 4.83
C GLU A 29 7.98 -0.08 3.34
N LEU A 30 8.99 0.38 2.58
CA LEU A 30 9.19 -0.01 1.18
C LEU A 30 9.41 -1.52 1.02
N PHE A 31 10.16 -2.14 1.93
CA PHE A 31 10.36 -3.58 1.94
C PHE A 31 9.05 -4.33 2.23
N PHE A 32 8.27 -3.88 3.20
CA PHE A 32 6.98 -4.48 3.54
C PHE A 32 5.99 -4.40 2.38
N ASP A 33 5.90 -3.26 1.69
CA ASP A 33 5.05 -3.10 0.51
C ASP A 33 5.43 -4.07 -0.62
N LEU A 34 6.74 -4.23 -0.88
CA LEU A 34 7.26 -5.17 -1.87
C LEU A 34 6.95 -6.63 -1.51
N VAL A 35 7.19 -7.04 -0.26
CA VAL A 35 6.90 -8.41 0.20
C VAL A 35 5.40 -8.71 0.11
N HIS A 36 4.56 -7.71 0.37
CA HIS A 36 3.10 -7.86 0.27
C HIS A 36 2.68 -8.13 -1.17
N ALA A 37 3.14 -7.32 -2.13
CA ALA A 37 2.85 -7.49 -3.55
C ALA A 37 3.34 -8.84 -4.09
N VAL A 38 4.55 -9.28 -3.70
CA VAL A 38 5.10 -10.59 -4.10
C VAL A 38 4.28 -11.74 -3.51
N THR A 39 3.80 -11.62 -2.28
CA THR A 39 2.98 -12.63 -1.62
C THR A 39 1.65 -12.80 -2.34
N ILE A 40 0.97 -11.70 -2.70
CA ILE A 40 -0.27 -11.74 -3.49
C ILE A 40 -0.02 -12.36 -4.87
N PHE A 41 1.09 -12.01 -5.52
CA PHE A 41 1.46 -12.58 -6.82
C PHE A 41 1.67 -14.10 -6.75
N GLN A 42 2.40 -14.59 -5.74
CA GLN A 42 2.61 -16.03 -5.54
C GLN A 42 1.32 -16.77 -5.20
N LEU A 43 0.43 -16.17 -4.40
CA LEU A 43 -0.88 -16.74 -4.13
C LEU A 43 -1.73 -16.85 -5.41
N GLY A 44 -1.71 -15.83 -6.28
CA GLY A 44 -2.38 -15.89 -7.58
C GLY A 44 -1.83 -17.00 -8.48
N ASN A 45 -0.52 -17.23 -8.45
CA ASN A 45 0.12 -18.31 -9.19
C ASN A 45 -0.31 -19.70 -8.66
N PHE A 46 -0.37 -19.86 -7.33
CA PHE A 46 -0.89 -21.08 -6.70
C PHE A 46 -2.35 -21.37 -7.08
N LEU A 47 -3.19 -20.33 -7.14
CA LEU A 47 -4.58 -20.47 -7.58
C LEU A 47 -4.69 -20.85 -9.06
N SER A 48 -3.78 -20.36 -9.90
CA SER A 48 -3.72 -20.69 -11.32
C SER A 48 -3.36 -22.16 -11.58
N ASP A 49 -2.49 -22.75 -10.76
CA ASP A 49 -2.11 -24.17 -10.87
C ASP A 49 -3.15 -25.11 -10.25
N HIS A 50 -3.90 -24.65 -9.23
CA HIS A 50 -4.92 -25.41 -8.53
C HIS A 50 -6.29 -24.73 -8.57
N LEU A 51 -6.91 -24.73 -9.76
CA LEU A 51 -8.31 -24.36 -10.01
C LEU A 51 -9.30 -25.39 -9.43
N ASP A 52 -9.13 -25.77 -8.17
CA ASP A 52 -10.03 -26.62 -7.41
C ASP A 52 -10.69 -25.80 -6.29
N PRO A 53 -11.96 -26.05 -5.92
CA PRO A 53 -12.62 -25.37 -4.80
C PRO A 53 -11.84 -25.47 -3.47
N GLY A 54 -11.06 -26.53 -3.25
CA GLY A 54 -10.15 -26.63 -2.11
C GLY A 54 -8.95 -25.67 -2.21
N GLY A 55 -8.36 -25.54 -3.41
CA GLY A 55 -7.30 -24.57 -3.69
C GLY A 55 -7.77 -23.12 -3.49
N LEU A 56 -9.02 -22.83 -3.87
CA LEU A 56 -9.65 -21.53 -3.67
C LEU A 56 -9.84 -21.21 -2.17
N LEU A 57 -10.32 -22.15 -1.36
CA LEU A 57 -10.46 -21.95 0.08
C LEU A 57 -9.13 -21.69 0.79
N VAL A 58 -8.09 -22.45 0.42
CA VAL A 58 -6.73 -22.26 0.96
C VAL A 58 -6.17 -20.89 0.55
N PHE A 59 -6.32 -20.52 -0.72
CA PHE A 59 -5.94 -19.20 -1.22
C PHE A 59 -6.65 -18.09 -0.45
N THR A 60 -7.98 -18.17 -0.29
CA THR A 60 -8.75 -17.14 0.42
C THR A 60 -8.34 -17.02 1.88
N GLY A 61 -8.13 -18.15 2.58
CA GLY A 61 -7.68 -18.14 3.97
C GLY A 61 -6.31 -17.49 4.15
N LEU A 62 -5.33 -17.87 3.30
CA LEU A 62 -3.99 -17.29 3.32
C LEU A 62 -3.99 -15.81 2.92
N PHE A 63 -4.77 -15.45 1.90
CA PHE A 63 -4.91 -14.07 1.45
C PHE A 63 -5.46 -13.18 2.57
N LEU A 64 -6.52 -13.62 3.25
CA LEU A 64 -7.11 -12.88 4.36
C LEU A 64 -6.13 -12.75 5.54
N ALA A 65 -5.41 -13.82 5.89
CA ALA A 65 -4.42 -13.77 6.97
C ALA A 65 -3.32 -12.73 6.67
N VAL A 66 -2.83 -12.70 5.43
CA VAL A 66 -1.84 -11.71 4.97
C VAL A 66 -2.43 -10.31 4.96
N PHE A 67 -3.63 -10.14 4.42
CA PHE A 67 -4.34 -8.86 4.36
C PHE A 67 -4.59 -8.25 5.75
N PHE A 68 -5.05 -9.05 6.71
CA PHE A 68 -5.28 -8.58 8.08
C PHE A 68 -3.98 -8.24 8.81
N ALA A 69 -2.92 -9.03 8.62
CA ALA A 69 -1.61 -8.71 9.20
C ALA A 69 -1.05 -7.37 8.71
N TRP A 70 -1.31 -7.01 7.45
CA TRP A 70 -0.94 -5.70 6.91
C TRP A 70 -1.86 -4.56 7.35
N ALA A 71 -3.17 -4.80 7.40
CA ALA A 71 -4.14 -3.80 7.85
C ALA A 71 -3.87 -3.37 9.31
N ASP A 72 -3.45 -4.30 10.17
CA ASP A 72 -3.03 -4.01 11.55
C ASP A 72 -1.70 -3.23 11.60
N SER A 73 -0.74 -3.58 10.74
CA SER A 73 0.57 -2.90 10.67
C SER A 73 0.51 -1.47 10.13
N SER A 74 -0.63 -1.06 9.55
CA SER A 74 -0.83 0.26 8.91
C SER A 74 -1.62 1.26 9.77
N VAL A 75 -2.02 0.88 11.00
CA VAL A 75 -2.74 1.70 12.00
C VAL A 75 -1.79 2.20 13.07
#